data_AF-A0A7G8TFS4-F1
#
_entry.id   AF-A0A7G8TFS4-F1
#
_cell.length_a   1.000
_cell.length_b   1.000
_cell.length_c   1.000
_cell.angle_alpha   90.00
_cell.angle_beta   90.00
_cell.angle_gamma   90.00
#
_symmetry.space_group_name_H-M   'P 1'
#
loop_
_entity.id
_entity.type
_entity.pdbx_description
1 polymer ?
#
loop_
_entity_poly.entity_id
_entity_poly.type
_entity_poly.pdbx_seq_one_letter_code
_entity_poly.pdbx_strand_id
1 'polypeptide(L)' 'MLPLAIWWADGVMYEIDRVLDVRPAASLKAGGAGIRYTCRIQGREKYLWREQDRWFVESKQNAG' A
#
# COMPACT_ATOMS: atom_id res chain seq x y z
N MET A 1 -6.75 -0.04 14.75
CA MET A 1 -6.39 -1.33 14.14
C MET A 1 -5.51 -1.04 12.94
N LEU A 2 -4.22 -1.41 12.97
CA LEU A 2 -3.33 -1.29 11.82
C LEU A 2 -3.48 -2.55 10.96
N PRO A 3 -3.38 -2.47 9.62
CA PRO A 3 -3.45 -3.65 8.77
C PRO A 3 -2.31 -4.62 9.14
N LEU A 4 -2.64 -5.89 9.37
CA LEU A 4 -1.69 -6.94 9.75
C LEU A 4 -1.12 -7.68 8.54
N ALA A 5 -1.84 -7.68 7.42
CA ALA A 5 -1.42 -8.31 6.18
C ALA A 5 -2.12 -7.69 4.97
N ILE A 6 -1.54 -7.88 3.78
CA ILE A 6 -2.14 -7.53 2.49
C ILE A 6 -2.23 -8.75 1.59
N TRP A 7 -3.33 -8.86 0.87
CA TRP A 7 -3.49 -9.84 -0.20
C TRP A 7 -3.00 -9.21 -1.49
N TRP A 8 -2.01 -9.84 -2.12
CA TRP A 8 -1.49 -9.40 -3.40
C TRP A 8 -2.25 -10.02 -4.57
N ALA A 9 -2.06 -9.48 -5.78
CA ALA A 9 -2.82 -9.89 -6.97
C ALA A 9 -2.56 -11.34 -7.41
N ASP A 10 -1.47 -11.95 -6.94
CA ASP A 10 -1.14 -13.36 -7.14
C ASP A 10 -1.87 -14.30 -6.14
N GLY A 11 -2.70 -13.75 -5.26
CA GLY A 11 -3.40 -14.49 -4.21
C GLY A 11 -2.52 -14.80 -2.99
N VAL A 12 -1.30 -14.26 -2.91
CA VAL A 12 -0.41 -14.45 -1.77
C VAL A 12 -0.65 -13.37 -0.72
N MET A 13 -0.74 -13.79 0.54
CA MET A 13 -0.83 -12.90 1.68
C MET A 13 0.56 -12.54 2.17
N TYR A 14 0.82 -11.24 2.32
CA TYR A 14 2.06 -10.70 2.87
C TYR A 14 1.78 -10.01 4.19
N GLU A 15 2.46 -10.45 5.25
CA GLU A 15 2.39 -9.79 6.57
C GLU A 15 3.07 -8.43 6.53
N ILE A 16 2.45 -7.45 7.20
CA ILE A 16 3.04 -6.13 7.39
C ILE A 16 3.87 -6.15 8.66
N ASP A 17 5.20 -6.10 8.52
CA ASP A 17 6.13 -6.05 9.65
C ASP A 17 5.84 -4.82 10.54
N ARG A 18 5.61 -3.66 9.91
CA ARG A 18 5.38 -2.38 10.59
C ARG A 18 4.75 -1.35 9.66
N VAL A 19 3.83 -0.55 10.19
CA VAL A 19 3.40 0.72 9.57
C VAL A 19 4.34 1.82 10.05
N LEU A 20 5.01 2.49 9.10
CA LEU A 20 6.02 3.52 9.34
C LEU A 20 5.43 4.93 9.32
N ASP A 21 4.42 5.17 8.48
CA ASP A 21 3.81 6.49 8.27
C ASP A 21 2.39 6.34 7.73
N VAL A 22 1.49 7.27 8.09
CA VAL A 22 0.10 7.33 7.63
C VAL A 22 -0.28 8.79 7.40
N ARG A 23 -0.60 9.16 6.15
CA ARG A 23 -0.98 10.54 5.81
C ARG A 23 -1.92 10.63 4.61
N PRO A 24 -2.75 11.69 4.50
CA PRO A 24 -3.41 12.04 3.26
C PRO A 24 -2.38 12.32 2.16
N ALA A 25 -2.59 11.79 0.96
CA ALA A 25 -1.76 12.07 -0.20
C ALA A 25 -2.59 11.92 -1.50
N ALA A 26 -2.17 12.63 -2.54
CA ALA A 26 -2.71 12.44 -3.88
C ALA A 26 -2.12 11.15 -4.49
N SER A 27 -2.98 10.28 -5.00
CA SER A 27 -2.58 9.10 -5.78
C SER A 27 -2.14 9.54 -7.17
N LEU A 28 -0.83 9.69 -7.34
CA LEU A 28 -0.20 10.18 -8.58
C LEU A 28 -0.52 9.32 -9.81
N LYS A 29 -0.91 8.04 -9.62
CA LYS A 29 -1.07 7.05 -10.69
C LYS A 29 -2.52 6.78 -11.09
N ALA A 30 -3.47 6.94 -10.18
CA ALA A 30 -4.89 6.71 -10.43
C ALA A 30 -5.71 8.01 -10.52
N GLY A 31 -5.10 9.18 -10.26
CA GLY A 31 -5.81 10.46 -10.18
C GLY A 31 -6.73 10.60 -8.96
N GLY A 32 -6.69 9.62 -8.04
CA GLY A 32 -7.46 9.62 -6.80
C GLY A 32 -6.78 10.38 -5.67
N ALA A 33 -7.51 10.66 -4.60
CA ALA A 33 -6.98 11.20 -3.35
C ALA A 33 -7.34 10.23 -2.23
N GLY A 34 -6.37 9.89 -1.37
CA GLY A 34 -6.58 8.87 -0.34
C GLY A 34 -5.62 8.99 0.83
N ILE A 35 -5.70 8.03 1.74
CA ILE A 35 -4.72 7.87 2.83
C ILE A 35 -3.63 6.93 2.34
N ARG A 36 -2.39 7.42 2.32
CA ARG A 36 -1.20 6.61 2.07
C ARG A 36 -0.64 6.09 3.38
N TYR A 37 -0.40 4.79 3.39
CA TYR A 37 0.33 4.08 4.43
C TYR A 37 1.69 3.69 3.87
N THR A 38 2.75 4.08 4.58
CA THR A 38 4.09 3.55 4.33
C THR A 38 4.28 2.37 5.25
N CYS A 39 4.46 1.19 4.68
CA CYS A 39 4.56 -0.07 5.40
C CYS A 39 5.88 -0.75 5.07
N ARG A 40 6.42 -1.51 6.02
CA ARG A 40 7.54 -2.42 5.80
C ARG A 40 6.99 -3.84 5.72
N ILE A 41 7.33 -4.55 4.64
CA ILE A 41 6.93 -5.93 4.36
C ILE A 41 8.20 -6.68 3.97
N GLN A 42 8.56 -7.73 4.72
CA GLN A 42 9.80 -8.49 4.51
C GLN A 42 11.03 -7.58 4.45
N GLY A 43 11.09 -6.57 5.32
CA GLY A 43 12.20 -5.61 5.37
C GLY A 43 12.22 -4.56 4.26
N ARG A 44 11.26 -4.56 3.33
CA ARG A 44 11.17 -3.61 2.21
C ARG A 44 10.01 -2.64 2.41
N GLU A 45 10.24 -1.37 2.12
CA GLU A 45 9.17 -0.36 2.17
C GLU A 45 8.22 -0.49 0.97
N LYS A 46 6.93 -0.32 1.26
CA LYS A 46 5.81 -0.40 0.32
C LYS A 46 4.80 0.70 0.63
N TYR A 47 4.14 1.20 -0.41
CA TYR A 47 3.06 2.15 -0.29
C TYR A 47 1.72 1.48 -0.53
N LEU A 48 0.87 1.57 0.48
CA LEU A 48 -0.53 1.16 0.45
C LEU A 48 -1.40 2.40 0.43
N TRP A 49 -2.44 2.37 -0.37
CA TRP A 49 -3.37 3.47 -0.56
C TRP A 49 -4.76 3.00 -0.17
N ARG A 50 -5.43 3.78 0.65
CA ARG A 50 -6.84 3.60 0.98
C ARG A 50 -7.64 4.76 0.41
N GLU A 51 -8.54 4.46 -0.51
CA GLU A 51 -9.53 5.41 -1.03
C GLU A 51 -10.91 4.87 -0.70
N GLN A 52 -11.67 5.62 0.12
CA GLN A 52 -12.94 5.17 0.69
C GLN A 52 -12.75 3.82 1.42
N ASP A 53 -13.37 2.75 0.90
CA ASP A 53 -13.28 1.38 1.42
C ASP A 53 -12.44 0.45 0.54
N ARG A 54 -11.72 1.00 -0.44
CA ARG A 54 -10.84 0.23 -1.33
C ARG A 54 -9.38 0.40 -0.96
N TRP A 55 -8.64 -0.71 -1.02
CA TRP A 55 -7.21 -0.75 -0.81
C TRP A 55 -6.49 -1.01 -2.13
N PHE A 56 -5.40 -0.29 -2.34
CA PHE A 56 -4.54 -0.42 -3.49
C PHE A 56 -3.10 -0.49 -3.03
N VAL A 57 -2.30 -1.33 -3.67
CA VAL A 57 -0.85 -1.26 -3.51
C VAL A 57 -0.26 -0.58 -4.73
N GLU A 58 0.74 0.27 -4.51
CA GLU A 58 1.49 0.81 -5.63
C GLU A 58 2.26 -0.32 -6.34
N SER A 59 1.78 -0.75 -7.51
CA SER A 59 2.57 -1.57 -8.42
C SER A 59 3.61 -0.68 -9.08
N LYS A 60 4.90 -0.98 -8.88
CA LYS A 60 5.95 -0.48 -9.78
C LYS A 60 5.60 -1.01 -11.18
N GLN A 61 5.27 -0.10 -12.09
CA GLN A 61 5.34 -0.47 -13.51
C GLN A 61 6.82 -0.76 -13.72
N ASN A 62 7.12 -1.97 -14.19
CA ASN A 62 8.42 -2.28 -14.74
C ASN A 62 8.59 -1.30 -15.91
N ALA A 63 9.34 -0.21 -15.70
CA ALA A 63 9.92 0.52 -16.79
C ALA A 63 10.98 -0.43 -17.35
N GLY A 64 10.64 -1.08 -18.46
CA GLY A 64 11.61 -1.79 -19.28
C GLY A 64 12.63 -0.85 -19.90
#